data_AF-A0A2V8L579-F1
#
_entry.id   AF-A0A2V8L579-F1
#
_cell.length_a   1.000
_cell.length_b   1.000
_cell.length_c   1.000
_cell.angle_alpha   90.00
_cell.angle_beta   90.00
_cell.angle_gamma   90.00
#
_symmetry.space_group_name_H-M   'P 1'
#
loop_
_entity.id
_entity.type
_entity.pdbx_description
1 polymer ?
#
loop_
_entity_poly.entity_id
_entity_poly.type
_entity_poly.pdbx_seq_one_letter_code
_entity_poly.pdbx_strand_id
1 'polypeptide(L)'
;MCGKALTPDRGLIAERAEPTPYTILVNFVDPVLAKKGFFATQNTGLDVKTVLEEAVGTEFELVDAKLGGATGKLWWFHNPTFVARLKEVPLSERVEQTVFRVLFERGRVTFTDVWDAVSREFPNSLTSDSTSIKEALETYARKVGSTGEWMLRDEIRQDIRAHPEIIALLAMIGKARGYDIWIGKNEQGSTAEGLAGSVRLSSLVTTRPKRLDAVVHLTDVLNMDLLWLKGNMVVTAFKVESTTTMTSGLQRGSSLPATTPKVMILPEDRLGDFGRKMLSPLFSEHFNGESWRLLFFDKFRDAFTKARAKTKIEDLFGVASEIASKGKHTKQTALPF
;
A
#
# COMPACT_ATOMS: atom_id res chain seq x y z
N MET A 1 28.94 -9.96 -9.32
CA MET A 1 29.30 -10.60 -8.03
C MET A 1 28.04 -10.72 -7.20
N CYS A 2 27.48 -11.92 -7.15
CA CYS A 2 26.28 -12.28 -6.42
C CYS A 2 26.74 -13.10 -5.20
N GLY A 3 26.24 -12.82 -4.00
CA GLY A 3 26.40 -13.73 -2.85
C GLY A 3 27.25 -13.28 -1.66
N LYS A 4 27.13 -12.04 -1.17
CA LYS A 4 27.27 -11.84 0.29
C LYS A 4 25.93 -12.24 0.90
N ALA A 5 25.90 -13.31 1.70
CA ALA A 5 24.71 -13.68 2.46
C ALA A 5 24.20 -12.43 3.20
N LEU A 6 22.90 -12.12 3.08
CA LEU A 6 22.30 -11.05 3.86
C LEU A 6 22.59 -11.34 5.34
N THR A 7 23.11 -10.35 6.06
CA THR A 7 23.19 -10.42 7.52
C THR A 7 21.76 -10.61 8.08
N PRO A 8 21.57 -11.34 9.18
CA PRO A 8 20.23 -11.71 9.67
C PRO A 8 19.28 -10.51 9.86
N ASP A 9 19.82 -9.37 10.27
CA ASP A 9 19.18 -8.05 10.36
C ASP A 9 18.63 -7.54 9.02
N ARG A 10 19.42 -7.61 7.93
CA ARG A 10 18.93 -7.22 6.60
C ARG A 10 17.84 -8.16 6.10
N GLY A 11 17.96 -9.45 6.37
CA GLY A 11 16.93 -10.43 6.03
C GLY A 11 15.59 -10.07 6.66
N LEU A 12 15.61 -9.75 7.96
CA LEU A 12 14.43 -9.34 8.72
C LEU A 12 13.79 -8.05 8.17
N ILE A 13 14.57 -6.98 7.98
CA ILE A 13 14.03 -5.71 7.48
C ILE A 13 13.46 -5.88 6.06
N ALA A 14 14.10 -6.70 5.22
CA ALA A 14 13.60 -7.01 3.88
C ALA A 14 12.29 -7.83 3.92
N GLU A 15 12.19 -8.82 4.81
CA GLU A 15 10.98 -9.63 4.99
C GLU A 15 9.79 -8.80 5.52
N ARG A 16 10.08 -7.81 6.37
CA ARG A 16 9.08 -6.87 6.88
C ARG A 16 8.73 -5.78 5.87
N ALA A 17 9.66 -5.40 4.99
CA ALA A 17 9.54 -4.33 4.01
C ALA A 17 9.09 -2.98 4.57
N GLU A 18 9.47 -2.70 5.82
CA GLU A 18 9.20 -1.44 6.51
C GLU A 18 10.30 -1.10 7.53
N PRO A 19 10.49 0.19 7.88
CA PRO A 19 11.41 0.59 8.94
C PRO A 19 11.12 -0.15 10.25
N THR A 20 12.15 -0.73 10.86
CA THR A 20 11.98 -1.70 11.96
C THR A 20 12.64 -1.21 13.26
N PRO A 21 11.97 -1.33 14.42
CA PRO A 21 12.56 -0.97 15.71
C PRO A 21 13.77 -1.83 16.07
N TYR A 22 14.76 -1.22 16.74
CA TYR A 22 15.96 -1.93 17.24
C TYR A 22 15.61 -3.17 18.09
N THR A 23 14.59 -3.07 18.94
CA THR A 23 14.14 -4.17 19.79
C THR A 23 13.69 -5.40 19.00
N ILE A 24 13.03 -5.22 17.85
CA ILE A 24 12.64 -6.32 16.97
C ILE A 24 13.88 -6.94 16.31
N LEU A 25 14.84 -6.11 15.88
CA LEU A 25 16.09 -6.59 15.28
C LEU A 25 16.87 -7.48 16.25
N VAL A 26 17.12 -7.01 17.46
CA VAL A 26 17.90 -7.76 18.46
C VAL A 26 17.20 -9.05 18.87
N ASN A 27 15.89 -9.00 19.12
CA ASN A 27 15.11 -10.19 19.47
C ASN A 27 15.14 -11.28 18.39
N PHE A 28 15.41 -10.91 17.13
CA PHE A 28 15.59 -11.86 16.04
C PHE A 28 17.05 -12.28 15.86
N VAL A 29 17.99 -11.34 15.93
CA VAL A 29 19.42 -11.58 15.65
C VAL A 29 20.07 -12.38 16.78
N ASP A 30 19.79 -12.07 18.04
CA ASP A 30 20.43 -12.72 19.20
C ASP A 30 20.18 -14.23 19.22
N PRO A 31 18.94 -14.75 19.08
CA PRO A 31 18.75 -16.21 19.02
C PRO A 31 19.49 -16.87 17.86
N VAL A 32 19.61 -16.19 16.71
CA VAL A 32 20.35 -16.69 15.54
C VAL A 32 21.86 -16.74 15.82
N LEU A 33 22.42 -15.71 16.44
CA LEU A 33 23.83 -15.67 16.83
C LEU A 33 24.14 -16.70 17.94
N ALA A 34 23.25 -16.84 18.92
CA ALA A 34 23.36 -17.84 19.98
C ALA A 34 23.39 -19.26 19.44
N LYS A 35 22.48 -19.59 18.52
CA LYS A 35 22.44 -20.90 17.86
C LYS A 35 23.70 -21.21 17.06
N LYS A 36 24.40 -20.17 16.58
CA LYS A 36 25.68 -20.29 15.87
C LYS A 36 26.90 -20.29 16.81
N GLY A 37 26.70 -20.23 18.14
CA GLY A 37 27.76 -20.33 19.14
C GLY A 37 28.51 -19.02 19.42
N PHE A 38 28.01 -17.87 18.96
CA PHE A 38 28.73 -16.59 19.09
C PHE A 38 28.74 -16.00 20.50
N PHE A 39 27.87 -16.46 21.42
CA PHE A 39 27.82 -15.97 22.82
C PHE A 39 28.57 -16.87 23.83
N ALA A 40 29.39 -17.82 23.37
CA ALA A 40 30.00 -18.84 24.24
C ALA A 40 31.22 -18.39 25.06
N THR A 41 31.64 -17.12 25.02
CA THR A 41 32.83 -16.65 25.77
C THR A 41 32.57 -15.33 26.49
N GLN A 42 32.98 -15.24 27.75
CA GLN A 42 32.72 -14.12 28.70
C GLN A 42 33.42 -12.78 28.33
N ASN A 43 33.70 -12.53 27.05
CA ASN A 43 34.16 -11.26 26.51
C ASN A 43 33.52 -11.04 25.12
N THR A 44 32.21 -10.84 25.07
CA THR A 44 31.53 -10.55 23.79
C THR A 44 31.52 -9.04 23.55
N GLY A 45 32.64 -8.49 23.06
CA GLY A 45 32.70 -7.12 22.55
C GLY A 45 31.88 -6.87 21.28
N LEU A 46 31.06 -7.84 20.85
CA LEU A 46 30.06 -7.71 19.79
C LEU A 46 28.74 -7.28 20.43
N ASP A 47 28.59 -5.98 20.68
CA ASP A 47 27.29 -5.38 20.90
C ASP A 47 26.60 -5.22 19.53
N VAL A 48 25.51 -5.94 19.31
CA VAL A 48 24.69 -5.85 18.08
C VAL A 48 24.34 -4.40 17.79
N LYS A 49 24.16 -3.59 18.84
CA LYS A 49 23.94 -2.15 18.72
C LYS A 49 25.11 -1.45 18.04
N THR A 50 26.33 -1.68 18.50
CA THR A 50 27.54 -1.06 17.93
C THR A 50 27.71 -1.44 16.46
N VAL A 51 27.51 -2.71 16.10
CA VAL A 51 27.61 -3.16 14.70
C VAL A 51 26.58 -2.46 13.82
N LEU A 52 25.33 -2.37 14.29
CA LEU A 52 24.29 -1.67 13.54
C LEU A 52 24.61 -0.17 13.43
N GLU A 53 25.06 0.48 14.51
CA GLU A 53 25.44 1.90 14.53
C GLU A 53 26.62 2.21 13.60
N GLU A 54 27.63 1.35 13.54
CA GLU A 54 28.75 1.46 12.59
C GLU A 54 28.31 1.30 11.13
N ALA A 55 27.22 0.56 10.88
CA ALA A 55 26.64 0.35 9.56
C ALA A 55 25.70 1.49 9.10
N VAL A 56 25.42 2.48 9.95
CA VAL A 56 24.62 3.66 9.58
C VAL A 56 25.38 4.51 8.55
N GLY A 57 24.67 4.95 7.50
CA GLY A 57 25.23 5.71 6.38
C GLY A 57 25.94 4.85 5.32
N THR A 58 26.01 3.53 5.53
CA THR A 58 26.56 2.59 4.53
C THR A 58 25.54 1.52 4.15
N GLU A 59 25.04 0.77 5.13
CA GLU A 59 24.00 -0.25 4.91
C GLU A 59 22.63 0.20 5.41
N PHE A 60 22.60 0.96 6.51
CA PHE A 60 21.37 1.39 7.15
C PHE A 60 21.25 2.90 7.27
N GLU A 61 20.02 3.36 7.43
CA GLU A 61 19.67 4.71 7.84
C GLU A 61 18.64 4.68 8.96
N LEU A 62 18.54 5.78 9.70
CA LEU A 62 17.62 5.92 10.81
C LEU A 62 16.45 6.82 10.43
N VAL A 63 15.27 6.22 10.30
CA VAL A 63 14.02 6.91 9.97
C VAL A 63 13.34 7.38 11.25
N ASP A 64 12.91 8.65 11.28
CA ASP A 64 12.14 9.18 12.40
C ASP A 64 10.74 8.55 12.46
N ALA A 65 10.37 8.08 13.65
CA ALA A 65 9.05 7.52 13.91
C ALA A 65 8.42 8.17 15.15
N LYS A 66 7.09 8.25 15.12
CA LYS A 66 6.27 8.65 16.26
C LYS A 66 5.28 7.54 16.55
N LEU A 67 5.32 7.00 17.77
CA LEU A 67 4.39 5.99 18.23
C LEU A 67 3.80 6.45 19.58
N GLY A 68 2.49 6.65 19.64
CA GLY A 68 1.81 7.01 20.89
C GLY A 68 2.34 8.26 21.60
N GLY A 69 2.89 9.24 20.87
CA GLY A 69 3.50 10.45 21.42
C GLY A 69 4.99 10.36 21.74
N ALA A 70 5.58 9.15 21.73
CA ALA A 70 7.02 8.96 21.83
C ALA A 70 7.67 9.10 20.44
N THR A 71 8.80 9.80 20.37
CA THR A 71 9.65 9.86 19.18
C THR A 71 10.77 8.82 19.30
N GLY A 72 11.02 8.08 18.22
CA GLY A 72 12.09 7.09 18.14
C GLY A 72 12.71 7.05 16.75
N LYS A 73 13.77 6.23 16.63
CA LYS A 73 14.43 5.93 15.36
C LYS A 73 14.16 4.48 14.97
N LEU A 74 13.82 4.27 13.70
CA LEU A 74 13.65 2.96 13.10
C LEU A 74 14.79 2.70 12.12
N TRP A 75 15.20 1.45 12.02
CA TRP A 75 16.25 1.02 11.10
C TRP A 75 15.66 0.75 9.73
N TRP A 76 16.27 1.33 8.70
CA TRP A 76 15.90 1.13 7.30
C TRP A 76 17.13 1.01 6.41
N PHE A 77 16.96 0.52 5.18
CA PHE A 77 18.07 0.38 4.23
C PHE A 77 18.53 1.73 3.71
N HIS A 78 19.84 1.97 3.70
CA HIS A 78 20.43 3.19 3.16
C HIS A 78 20.36 3.26 1.62
N ASN A 79 20.39 2.11 0.93
CA ASN A 79 20.46 2.07 -0.53
C ASN A 79 19.06 2.13 -1.18
N PRO A 80 18.66 3.25 -1.82
CA PRO A 80 17.33 3.39 -2.42
C PRO A 80 17.11 2.45 -3.61
N THR A 81 18.18 2.07 -4.33
CA THR A 81 18.06 1.08 -5.43
C THR A 81 17.73 -0.32 -4.90
N PHE A 82 18.17 -0.65 -3.68
CA PHE A 82 17.79 -1.89 -3.03
C PHE A 82 16.34 -1.83 -2.56
N VAL A 83 15.93 -0.72 -1.93
CA VAL A 83 14.56 -0.50 -1.44
C VAL A 83 13.55 -0.63 -2.57
N ALA A 84 13.75 0.06 -3.70
CA ALA A 84 12.88 0.00 -4.87
C ALA A 84 12.75 -1.39 -5.52
N ARG A 85 13.57 -2.37 -5.10
CA ARG A 85 13.51 -3.77 -5.57
C ARG A 85 12.85 -4.72 -4.57
N LEU A 86 12.47 -4.24 -3.39
CA LEU A 86 11.71 -5.03 -2.43
C LEU A 86 10.34 -5.35 -3.02
N LYS A 87 10.03 -6.64 -3.09
CA LYS A 87 8.78 -7.16 -3.65
C LYS A 87 7.69 -7.36 -2.59
N GLU A 88 8.08 -7.40 -1.33
CA GLU A 88 7.15 -7.57 -0.23
C GLU A 88 6.36 -6.29 0.00
N VAL A 89 5.08 -6.45 0.32
CA VAL A 89 4.25 -5.36 0.84
C VAL A 89 4.64 -5.15 2.31
N PRO A 90 4.72 -3.89 2.80
CA PRO A 90 4.98 -3.60 4.20
C PRO A 90 4.16 -4.47 5.14
N LEU A 91 4.78 -5.01 6.19
CA LEU A 91 4.12 -5.90 7.13
C LEU A 91 2.86 -5.24 7.73
N SER A 92 2.93 -3.96 8.08
CA SER A 92 1.75 -3.17 8.50
C SER A 92 0.59 -3.25 7.52
N GLU A 93 0.82 -3.09 6.22
CA GLU A 93 -0.23 -3.22 5.20
C GLU A 93 -0.72 -4.66 5.04
N ARG A 94 0.16 -5.67 5.21
CA ARG A 94 -0.25 -7.08 5.21
C ARG A 94 -1.12 -7.42 6.42
N VAL A 95 -0.83 -6.84 7.59
CA VAL A 95 -1.68 -6.94 8.79
C VAL A 95 -3.03 -6.27 8.53
N GLU A 96 -3.06 -5.08 7.93
CA GLU A 96 -4.30 -4.41 7.51
C GLU A 96 -5.13 -5.31 6.58
N GLN A 97 -4.51 -5.96 5.58
CA GLN A 97 -5.18 -6.93 4.71
C GLN A 97 -5.84 -8.06 5.49
N THR A 98 -5.13 -8.68 6.42
CA THR A 98 -5.66 -9.77 7.22
C THR A 98 -6.83 -9.32 8.08
N VAL A 99 -6.71 -8.16 8.74
CA VAL A 99 -7.78 -7.55 9.54
C VAL A 99 -9.01 -7.30 8.68
N PHE A 100 -8.83 -6.66 7.52
CA PHE A 100 -9.93 -6.37 6.60
C PHE A 100 -10.58 -7.64 6.06
N ARG A 101 -9.79 -8.64 5.66
CA ARG A 101 -10.30 -9.93 5.16
C ARG A 101 -11.17 -10.61 6.21
N VAL A 102 -10.71 -10.67 7.45
CA VAL A 102 -11.47 -11.25 8.58
C VAL A 102 -12.77 -10.48 8.83
N LEU A 103 -12.73 -9.15 8.83
CA LEU A 103 -13.93 -8.30 8.94
C LEU A 103 -14.92 -8.54 7.80
N PHE A 104 -14.42 -8.61 6.57
CA PHE A 104 -15.22 -8.74 5.36
C PHE A 104 -15.92 -10.11 5.28
N GLU A 105 -15.20 -11.19 5.58
CA GLU A 105 -15.70 -12.57 5.50
C GLU A 105 -16.66 -12.92 6.63
N ARG A 106 -16.36 -12.50 7.86
CA ARG A 106 -17.15 -12.89 9.05
C ARG A 106 -18.25 -11.90 9.40
N GLY A 107 -18.18 -10.68 8.89
CA GLY A 107 -19.15 -9.61 9.13
C GLY A 107 -19.06 -8.97 10.52
N ARG A 108 -18.98 -9.77 11.59
CA ARG A 108 -18.82 -9.35 13.00
C ARG A 108 -17.72 -10.17 13.68
N VAL A 109 -16.76 -9.50 14.31
CA VAL A 109 -15.55 -10.15 14.86
C VAL A 109 -15.12 -9.55 16.20
N THR A 110 -14.47 -10.33 17.04
CA THR A 110 -13.81 -9.85 18.26
C THR A 110 -12.34 -9.49 17.98
N PHE A 111 -11.68 -8.77 18.92
CA PHE A 111 -10.23 -8.56 18.82
C PHE A 111 -9.46 -9.89 18.81
N THR A 112 -9.89 -10.88 19.60
CA THR A 112 -9.28 -12.21 19.66
C THR A 112 -9.36 -12.93 18.31
N ASP A 113 -10.50 -12.87 17.61
CA ASP A 113 -10.64 -13.48 16.28
C ASP A 113 -9.61 -12.95 15.28
N VAL A 114 -9.39 -11.63 15.32
CA VAL A 114 -8.45 -10.94 14.44
C VAL A 114 -7.01 -11.23 14.87
N TRP A 115 -6.73 -11.17 16.18
CA TRP A 115 -5.43 -11.54 16.74
C TRP A 115 -5.00 -12.94 16.32
N ASP A 116 -5.89 -13.93 16.43
CA ASP A 116 -5.61 -15.32 16.06
C ASP A 116 -5.39 -15.48 14.57
N ALA A 117 -6.10 -14.73 13.72
CA ALA A 117 -5.90 -14.73 12.29
C ALA A 117 -4.52 -14.16 11.91
N VAL A 118 -4.19 -12.98 12.44
CA VAL A 118 -2.93 -12.28 12.18
C VAL A 118 -1.73 -13.08 12.72
N SER A 119 -1.82 -13.60 13.95
CA SER A 119 -0.74 -14.38 14.57
C SER A 119 -0.44 -15.68 13.82
N ARG A 120 -1.47 -16.30 13.21
CA ARG A 120 -1.30 -17.51 12.40
C ARG A 120 -0.63 -17.23 11.06
N GLU A 121 -0.94 -16.09 10.45
CA GLU A 121 -0.41 -15.70 9.14
C GLU A 121 1.00 -15.10 9.24
N PHE A 122 1.31 -14.40 10.33
CA PHE A 122 2.59 -13.74 10.54
C PHE A 122 3.28 -14.22 11.83
N PRO A 123 3.81 -15.44 11.86
CA PRO A 123 4.55 -15.94 13.02
C PRO A 123 5.96 -15.32 13.11
N ASN A 124 6.60 -15.48 14.27
CA ASN A 124 8.03 -15.19 14.51
C ASN A 124 8.41 -13.72 14.22
N SER A 125 9.39 -13.48 13.33
CA SER A 125 9.91 -12.18 12.91
C SER A 125 8.83 -11.21 12.40
N LEU A 126 7.71 -11.76 11.95
CA LEU A 126 6.58 -11.01 11.41
C LEU A 126 5.44 -10.83 12.41
N THR A 127 5.61 -11.27 13.67
CA THR A 127 4.58 -11.11 14.70
C THR A 127 4.22 -9.63 14.83
N SER A 128 2.99 -9.29 14.45
CA SER A 128 2.47 -7.94 14.59
C SER A 128 2.25 -7.60 16.05
N ASP A 129 2.40 -6.33 16.42
CA ASP A 129 1.95 -5.89 17.73
C ASP A 129 0.43 -5.69 17.78
N SER A 130 -0.11 -5.65 19.00
CA SER A 130 -1.54 -5.40 19.21
C SER A 130 -1.99 -4.02 18.75
N THR A 131 -1.05 -3.08 18.61
CA THR A 131 -1.32 -1.69 18.21
C THR A 131 -1.69 -1.63 16.73
N SER A 132 -0.93 -2.30 15.88
CA SER A 132 -1.16 -2.39 14.42
C SER A 132 -2.53 -2.99 14.11
N ILE A 133 -2.91 -4.04 14.85
CA ILE A 133 -4.24 -4.65 14.72
C ILE A 133 -5.35 -3.69 15.15
N LYS A 134 -5.16 -2.97 16.28
CA LYS A 134 -6.13 -1.98 16.76
C LYS A 134 -6.28 -0.81 15.79
N GLU A 135 -5.19 -0.28 15.27
CA GLU A 135 -5.20 0.83 14.30
C GLU A 135 -5.91 0.42 13.00
N ALA A 136 -5.66 -0.79 12.51
CA ALA A 136 -6.38 -1.33 11.36
C ALA A 136 -7.88 -1.49 11.65
N LEU A 137 -8.26 -2.02 12.82
CA LEU A 137 -9.65 -2.12 13.25
C LEU A 137 -10.32 -0.74 13.35
N GLU A 138 -9.65 0.25 13.94
CA GLU A 138 -10.18 1.60 14.06
C GLU A 138 -10.33 2.29 12.71
N THR A 139 -9.44 1.97 11.75
CA THR A 139 -9.49 2.49 10.39
C THR A 139 -10.67 1.92 9.61
N TYR A 140 -10.86 0.59 9.59
CA TYR A 140 -11.83 -0.06 8.70
C TYR A 140 -13.17 -0.42 9.37
N ALA A 141 -13.18 -0.53 10.70
CA ALA A 141 -14.34 -1.03 11.44
C ALA A 141 -14.84 -0.03 12.49
N ARG A 142 -16.08 -0.25 12.91
CA ARG A 142 -16.71 0.38 14.06
C ARG A 142 -16.96 -0.66 15.13
N LYS A 143 -16.88 -0.25 16.39
CA LYS A 143 -17.31 -1.09 17.52
C LYS A 143 -18.83 -1.24 17.51
N VAL A 144 -19.31 -2.44 17.79
CA VAL A 144 -20.73 -2.77 17.88
C VAL A 144 -21.02 -3.62 19.12
N GLY A 145 -22.21 -3.43 19.69
CA GLY A 145 -22.64 -4.15 20.89
C GLY A 145 -21.92 -3.72 22.17
N SER A 146 -22.33 -4.31 23.30
CA SER A 146 -21.75 -4.09 24.62
C SER A 146 -20.48 -4.92 24.90
N THR A 147 -20.20 -5.90 24.03
CA THR A 147 -19.14 -6.92 24.16
C THR A 147 -17.83 -6.55 23.45
N GLY A 148 -17.77 -5.39 22.78
CA GLY A 148 -16.56 -4.92 22.11
C GLY A 148 -16.26 -5.59 20.77
N GLU A 149 -17.29 -6.07 20.07
CA GLU A 149 -17.17 -6.61 18.71
C GLU A 149 -16.99 -5.50 17.68
N TRP A 150 -16.50 -5.86 16.50
CA TRP A 150 -16.20 -4.97 15.40
C TRP A 150 -16.93 -5.38 14.13
N MET A 151 -17.38 -4.40 13.36
CA MET A 151 -17.97 -4.60 12.03
C MET A 151 -17.41 -3.57 11.07
N LEU A 152 -17.25 -3.96 9.79
CA LEU A 152 -16.84 -3.04 8.74
C LEU A 152 -17.74 -1.80 8.72
N ARG A 153 -17.12 -0.62 8.65
CA ARG A 153 -17.78 0.68 8.50
C ARG A 153 -18.67 0.69 7.26
N ASP A 154 -19.78 1.42 7.33
CA ASP A 154 -20.75 1.45 6.23
C ASP A 154 -20.18 2.22 5.03
N GLU A 155 -19.33 3.22 5.29
CA GLU A 155 -18.58 3.99 4.29
C GLU A 155 -17.66 3.08 3.47
N ILE A 156 -16.86 2.24 4.14
CA ILE A 156 -15.97 1.28 3.46
C ILE A 156 -16.77 0.28 2.62
N ARG A 157 -17.96 -0.15 3.07
CA ARG A 157 -18.85 -1.02 2.26
C ARG A 157 -19.34 -0.30 1.00
N GLN A 158 -19.62 1.00 1.08
CA GLN A 158 -20.01 1.81 -0.06
C GLN A 158 -18.84 1.97 -1.05
N ASP A 159 -17.63 2.20 -0.56
CA ASP A 159 -16.43 2.33 -1.40
C ASP A 159 -16.10 1.04 -2.16
N ILE A 160 -16.27 -0.12 -1.51
CA ILE A 160 -16.10 -1.43 -2.18
C ILE A 160 -17.12 -1.59 -3.30
N ARG A 161 -18.38 -1.17 -3.09
CA ARG A 161 -19.43 -1.22 -4.12
C ARG A 161 -19.21 -0.20 -5.24
N ALA A 162 -18.55 0.91 -4.93
CA ALA A 162 -18.18 1.94 -5.89
C ALA A 162 -17.05 1.51 -6.84
N HIS A 163 -16.18 0.59 -6.41
CA HIS A 163 -14.99 0.18 -7.18
C HIS A 163 -15.27 -0.20 -8.65
N PRO A 164 -16.25 -1.06 -8.97
CA PRO A 164 -16.54 -1.39 -10.37
C PRO A 164 -17.08 -0.20 -11.18
N GLU A 165 -17.86 0.69 -10.55
CA GLU A 165 -18.36 1.90 -11.21
C GLU A 165 -17.20 2.78 -11.68
N ILE A 166 -16.24 3.07 -10.79
CA ILE A 166 -15.08 3.91 -11.13
C ILE A 166 -14.29 3.31 -12.31
N ILE A 167 -14.07 2.00 -12.31
CA ILE A 167 -13.42 1.30 -13.44
C ILE A 167 -14.22 1.48 -14.74
N ALA A 168 -15.53 1.30 -14.69
CA ALA A 168 -16.39 1.45 -15.88
C ALA A 168 -16.36 2.88 -16.43
N LEU A 169 -16.44 3.89 -15.57
CA LEU A 169 -16.38 5.30 -15.98
C LEU A 169 -15.04 5.63 -16.66
N LEU A 170 -13.92 5.17 -16.09
CA LEU A 170 -12.59 5.34 -16.69
C LEU A 170 -12.47 4.59 -18.03
N ALA A 171 -13.02 3.39 -18.15
CA ALA A 171 -13.05 2.64 -19.40
C ALA A 171 -13.85 3.38 -20.50
N MET A 172 -15.00 3.96 -20.16
CA MET A 172 -15.81 4.76 -21.09
C MET A 172 -15.07 6.00 -21.59
N ILE A 173 -14.36 6.71 -20.71
CA ILE A 173 -13.51 7.85 -21.10
C ILE A 173 -12.40 7.38 -22.04
N GLY A 174 -11.67 6.32 -21.68
CA GLY A 174 -10.56 5.80 -22.48
C GLY A 174 -11.01 5.40 -23.89
N LYS A 175 -12.14 4.70 -24.00
CA LYS A 175 -12.75 4.32 -25.27
C LYS A 175 -13.14 5.54 -26.11
N ALA A 176 -13.76 6.56 -25.51
CA ALA A 176 -14.12 7.79 -26.21
C ALA A 176 -12.90 8.60 -26.69
N ARG A 177 -11.74 8.43 -26.03
CA ARG A 177 -10.45 8.98 -26.46
C ARG A 177 -9.74 8.14 -27.53
N GLY A 178 -10.35 7.03 -27.96
CA GLY A 178 -9.80 6.15 -29.00
C GLY A 178 -8.73 5.18 -28.50
N TYR A 179 -8.67 4.91 -27.19
CA TYR A 179 -7.80 3.87 -26.64
C TYR A 179 -8.48 2.51 -26.60
N ASP A 180 -7.65 1.48 -26.69
CA ASP A 180 -8.06 0.12 -26.35
C ASP A 180 -8.10 -0.05 -24.83
N ILE A 181 -9.06 -0.83 -24.36
CA ILE A 181 -9.35 -1.04 -22.95
C ILE A 181 -9.01 -2.47 -22.55
N TRP A 182 -8.11 -2.60 -21.59
CA TRP A 182 -7.91 -3.84 -20.83
C TRP A 182 -8.30 -3.60 -19.38
N ILE A 183 -9.22 -4.42 -18.86
CA ILE A 183 -9.60 -4.45 -17.45
C ILE A 183 -9.00 -5.70 -16.83
N GLY A 184 -8.41 -5.60 -15.64
CA GLY A 184 -7.78 -6.73 -14.95
C GLY A 184 -8.72 -7.93 -14.82
N LYS A 185 -8.20 -9.16 -14.92
CA LYS A 185 -9.06 -10.36 -14.92
C LYS A 185 -9.93 -10.48 -13.67
N ASN A 186 -9.41 -10.06 -12.52
CA ASN A 186 -10.11 -10.09 -11.24
C ASN A 186 -11.32 -9.13 -11.22
N GLU A 187 -11.30 -8.08 -12.04
CA GLU A 187 -12.35 -7.08 -12.12
C GLU A 187 -13.45 -7.45 -13.12
N GLN A 188 -13.10 -8.21 -14.17
CA GLN A 188 -13.99 -8.54 -15.30
C GLN A 188 -15.29 -9.27 -14.91
N GLY A 189 -15.30 -9.92 -13.74
CA GLY A 189 -16.46 -10.61 -13.19
C GLY A 189 -17.54 -9.67 -12.66
N SER A 190 -17.16 -8.47 -12.22
CA SER A 190 -18.02 -7.50 -11.53
C SER A 190 -18.96 -6.75 -12.48
N THR A 191 -20.08 -6.30 -11.93
CA THR A 191 -21.03 -5.39 -12.59
C THR A 191 -20.91 -4.01 -11.97
N ALA A 192 -20.65 -3.02 -12.81
CA ALA A 192 -20.76 -1.62 -12.45
C ALA A 192 -22.24 -1.21 -12.44
N GLU A 193 -22.58 -0.30 -11.55
CA GLU A 193 -23.90 0.30 -11.38
C GLU A 193 -23.75 1.82 -11.27
N GLY A 194 -24.85 2.56 -11.08
CA GLY A 194 -24.79 4.01 -10.84
C GLY A 194 -24.61 4.83 -12.12
N LEU A 195 -23.65 5.76 -12.14
CA LEU A 195 -23.37 6.66 -13.27
C LEU A 195 -22.94 5.91 -14.54
N ALA A 196 -22.39 4.70 -14.39
CA ALA A 196 -22.04 3.82 -15.50
C ALA A 196 -23.25 3.06 -16.08
N GLY A 197 -24.40 3.10 -15.40
CA GLY A 197 -25.50 2.15 -15.63
C GLY A 197 -25.12 0.73 -15.22
N SER A 198 -26.03 -0.23 -15.41
CA SER A 198 -25.77 -1.64 -15.13
C SER A 198 -24.95 -2.27 -16.27
N VAL A 199 -23.65 -2.44 -16.07
CA VAL A 199 -22.74 -2.97 -17.09
C VAL A 199 -21.69 -3.90 -16.49
N ARG A 200 -21.55 -5.09 -17.07
CA ARG A 200 -20.50 -6.03 -16.68
C ARG A 200 -19.13 -5.55 -17.19
N LEU A 201 -18.12 -5.47 -16.33
CA LEU A 201 -16.81 -4.93 -16.70
C LEU A 201 -16.14 -5.67 -17.86
N SER A 202 -16.34 -6.99 -17.97
CA SER A 202 -15.86 -7.77 -19.12
C SER A 202 -16.38 -7.30 -20.48
N SER A 203 -17.56 -6.66 -20.54
CA SER A 203 -18.12 -6.16 -21.81
C SER A 203 -17.45 -4.85 -22.28
N LEU A 204 -16.73 -4.17 -21.39
CA LEU A 204 -16.00 -2.94 -21.68
C LEU A 204 -14.56 -3.21 -22.18
N VAL A 205 -14.08 -4.44 -22.06
CA VAL A 205 -12.76 -4.86 -22.58
C VAL A 205 -12.78 -4.87 -24.11
N THR A 206 -11.90 -4.09 -24.75
CA THR A 206 -11.79 -4.07 -26.22
C THR A 206 -10.63 -4.89 -26.75
N THR A 207 -9.64 -5.20 -25.90
CA THR A 207 -8.45 -5.95 -26.30
C THR A 207 -7.98 -6.89 -25.19
N ARG A 208 -7.23 -7.94 -25.56
CA ARG A 208 -6.63 -8.90 -24.62
C ARG A 208 -5.14 -9.05 -24.98
N PRO A 209 -4.26 -8.16 -24.51
CA PRO A 209 -2.88 -8.12 -24.94
C PRO A 209 -2.13 -9.38 -24.50
N LYS A 210 -1.41 -10.01 -25.43
CA LYS A 210 -0.48 -11.12 -25.15
C LYS A 210 0.95 -10.66 -24.90
N ARG A 211 1.24 -9.41 -25.26
CA ARG A 211 2.51 -8.72 -25.05
C ARG A 211 2.23 -7.25 -24.84
N LEU A 212 3.10 -6.59 -24.09
CA LEU A 212 3.12 -5.13 -23.91
C LEU A 212 4.56 -4.65 -24.06
N ASP A 213 4.74 -3.47 -24.64
CA ASP A 213 6.06 -2.93 -24.92
C ASP A 213 6.69 -2.38 -23.62
N ALA A 214 8.01 -2.59 -23.47
CA ALA A 214 8.82 -2.11 -22.34
C ALA A 214 8.33 -2.53 -20.94
N VAL A 215 7.63 -3.66 -20.83
CA VAL A 215 7.17 -4.24 -19.56
C VAL A 215 8.15 -5.29 -19.03
N VAL A 216 8.51 -5.19 -17.74
CA VAL A 216 9.40 -6.15 -17.07
C VAL A 216 8.66 -7.46 -16.74
N HIS A 217 7.48 -7.35 -16.11
CA HIS A 217 6.64 -8.49 -15.75
C HIS A 217 5.22 -8.29 -16.27
N LEU A 218 4.88 -8.99 -17.36
CA LEU A 218 3.60 -8.85 -18.04
C LEU A 218 2.41 -9.12 -17.10
N THR A 219 2.50 -10.17 -16.29
CA THR A 219 1.42 -10.58 -15.37
C THR A 219 1.05 -9.46 -14.39
N ASP A 220 2.04 -8.74 -13.86
CA ASP A 220 1.80 -7.65 -12.91
C ASP A 220 1.02 -6.51 -13.56
N VAL A 221 1.44 -6.11 -14.77
CA VAL A 221 0.78 -5.05 -15.53
C VAL A 221 -0.63 -5.46 -15.93
N LEU A 222 -0.85 -6.73 -16.34
CA LEU A 222 -2.19 -7.22 -16.68
C LEU A 222 -3.11 -7.38 -15.45
N ASN A 223 -2.54 -7.42 -14.25
CA ASN A 223 -3.25 -7.40 -12.96
C ASN A 223 -3.47 -5.99 -12.41
N MET A 224 -3.13 -4.94 -13.17
CA MET A 224 -3.67 -3.60 -12.93
C MET A 224 -5.18 -3.60 -13.17
N ASP A 225 -5.91 -2.77 -12.43
CA ASP A 225 -7.38 -2.80 -12.45
C ASP A 225 -7.91 -2.36 -13.83
N LEU A 226 -7.26 -1.37 -14.46
CA LEU A 226 -7.54 -0.90 -15.81
C LEU A 226 -6.27 -0.37 -16.50
N LEU A 227 -6.15 -0.64 -17.80
CA LEU A 227 -5.15 -0.07 -18.70
C LEU A 227 -5.83 0.60 -19.90
N TRP A 228 -5.34 1.76 -20.28
CA TRP A 228 -5.57 2.34 -21.60
C TRP A 228 -4.38 2.01 -22.50
N LEU A 229 -4.66 1.47 -23.68
CA LEU A 229 -3.67 0.93 -24.61
C LEU A 229 -3.78 1.63 -25.97
N LYS A 230 -2.64 1.74 -26.65
CA LYS A 230 -2.57 2.09 -28.07
C LYS A 230 -1.66 1.08 -28.76
N GLY A 231 -2.26 0.05 -29.36
CA GLY A 231 -1.52 -1.15 -29.77
C GLY A 231 -0.98 -1.89 -28.54
N ASN A 232 0.34 -2.16 -28.49
CA ASN A 232 0.99 -2.84 -27.35
C ASN A 232 1.55 -1.85 -26.32
N MET A 233 1.41 -0.55 -26.53
CA MET A 233 1.90 0.47 -25.61
C MET A 233 0.83 0.78 -24.56
N VAL A 234 1.26 0.78 -23.29
CA VAL A 234 0.43 1.27 -22.17
C VAL A 234 0.47 2.79 -22.16
N VAL A 235 -0.68 3.41 -22.40
CA VAL A 235 -0.84 4.87 -22.37
C VAL A 235 -0.97 5.35 -20.92
N THR A 236 -1.87 4.72 -20.17
CA THR A 236 -2.08 5.01 -18.74
C THR A 236 -2.50 3.72 -18.02
N ALA A 237 -1.96 3.50 -16.83
CA ALA A 237 -2.39 2.44 -15.94
C ALA A 237 -3.17 3.02 -14.75
N PHE A 238 -4.21 2.33 -14.31
CA PHE A 238 -5.08 2.78 -13.23
C PHE A 238 -5.16 1.74 -12.12
N LYS A 239 -5.06 2.23 -10.89
CA LYS A 239 -5.32 1.48 -9.66
C LYS A 239 -6.48 2.16 -8.94
N VAL A 240 -7.62 1.50 -8.86
CA VAL A 240 -8.75 1.90 -8.02
C VAL A 240 -8.59 1.16 -6.69
N GLU A 241 -8.52 1.89 -5.57
CA GLU A 241 -8.26 1.26 -4.28
C GLU A 241 -9.32 1.67 -3.25
N SER A 242 -10.22 0.71 -2.97
CA SER A 242 -11.28 0.84 -1.96
C SER A 242 -11.02 0.01 -0.69
N THR A 243 -9.89 -0.71 -0.61
CA THR A 243 -9.58 -1.67 0.46
C THR A 243 -8.26 -1.33 1.15
N THR A 244 -7.31 -2.24 1.32
CA THR A 244 -6.18 -2.04 2.26
C THR A 244 -4.84 -1.76 1.61
N THR A 245 -4.55 -2.32 0.42
CA THR A 245 -3.17 -2.23 -0.13
C THR A 245 -3.01 -1.27 -1.27
N MET A 246 -2.45 -0.10 -0.94
CA MET A 246 -1.97 0.83 -1.94
C MET A 246 -0.59 0.38 -2.47
N THR A 247 0.29 -0.18 -1.62
CA THR A 247 1.65 -0.59 -2.04
C THR A 247 1.62 -1.66 -3.13
N SER A 248 0.72 -2.64 -3.04
CA SER A 248 0.64 -3.70 -4.06
C SER A 248 0.30 -3.14 -5.46
N GLY A 249 -0.47 -2.05 -5.52
CA GLY A 249 -0.76 -1.34 -6.76
C GLY A 249 0.47 -0.62 -7.33
N LEU A 250 1.28 -0.02 -6.46
CA LEU A 250 2.55 0.60 -6.86
C LEU A 250 3.51 -0.44 -7.45
N GLN A 251 3.72 -1.54 -6.74
CA GLN A 251 4.62 -2.62 -7.18
C GLN A 251 4.21 -3.22 -8.54
N ARG A 252 2.90 -3.38 -8.79
CA ARG A 252 2.41 -3.80 -10.12
C ARG A 252 2.71 -2.75 -11.20
N GLY A 253 2.55 -1.48 -10.86
CA GLY A 253 2.88 -0.37 -11.76
C GLY A 253 4.38 -0.24 -12.04
N SER A 254 5.26 -0.62 -11.11
CA SER A 254 6.72 -0.59 -11.30
C SER A 254 7.23 -1.56 -12.37
N SER A 255 6.39 -2.49 -12.83
CA SER A 255 6.67 -3.32 -14.01
C SER A 255 6.52 -2.55 -15.33
N LEU A 256 6.03 -1.31 -15.31
CA LEU A 256 6.03 -0.36 -16.41
C LEU A 256 7.23 0.61 -16.32
N PRO A 257 7.62 1.25 -17.42
CA PRO A 257 8.56 2.37 -17.36
C PRO A 257 8.12 3.42 -16.34
N ALA A 258 9.08 3.99 -15.61
CA ALA A 258 8.82 5.01 -14.59
C ALA A 258 8.05 6.21 -15.18
N THR A 259 8.31 6.55 -16.44
CA THR A 259 7.65 7.64 -17.18
C THR A 259 6.21 7.35 -17.58
N THR A 260 5.80 6.08 -17.65
CA THR A 260 4.42 5.72 -18.03
C THR A 260 3.44 6.27 -17.00
N PRO A 261 2.43 7.06 -17.41
CA PRO A 261 1.41 7.60 -16.52
C PRO A 261 0.68 6.51 -15.73
N LYS A 262 0.59 6.71 -14.42
CA LYS A 262 -0.13 5.83 -13.50
C LYS A 262 -1.04 6.68 -12.63
N VAL A 263 -2.26 6.23 -12.38
CA VAL A 263 -3.22 6.96 -11.55
C VAL A 263 -3.71 6.03 -10.46
N MET A 264 -3.59 6.48 -9.21
CA MET A 264 -4.20 5.84 -8.05
C MET A 264 -5.47 6.63 -7.70
N ILE A 265 -6.61 5.95 -7.76
CA ILE A 265 -7.93 6.53 -7.51
C ILE A 265 -8.41 6.02 -6.15
N LEU A 266 -8.70 6.96 -5.24
CA LEU A 266 -9.06 6.66 -3.85
C LEU A 266 -10.39 7.32 -3.47
N PRO A 267 -11.16 6.74 -2.53
CA PRO A 267 -12.16 7.49 -1.79
C PRO A 267 -11.54 8.70 -1.06
N GLU A 268 -12.28 9.79 -0.93
CA GLU A 268 -11.80 11.04 -0.31
C GLU A 268 -11.36 10.86 1.16
N ASP A 269 -12.07 10.05 1.92
CA ASP A 269 -11.79 9.74 3.33
C ASP A 269 -10.49 8.92 3.52
N ARG A 270 -10.01 8.26 2.46
CA ARG A 270 -8.74 7.52 2.42
C ARG A 270 -7.52 8.43 2.27
N LEU A 271 -7.69 9.74 2.19
CA LEU A 271 -6.58 10.70 2.15
C LEU A 271 -5.64 10.59 3.35
N GLY A 272 -6.19 10.40 4.56
CA GLY A 272 -5.38 10.23 5.76
C GLY A 272 -4.55 8.95 5.74
N ASP A 273 -5.11 7.88 5.18
CA ASP A 273 -4.44 6.60 5.01
C ASP A 273 -3.31 6.68 3.98
N PHE A 274 -3.56 7.31 2.83
CA PHE A 274 -2.51 7.61 1.85
C PHE A 274 -1.37 8.43 2.48
N GLY A 275 -1.70 9.45 3.28
CA GLY A 275 -0.72 10.27 3.98
C GLY A 275 0.18 9.46 4.94
N ARG A 276 -0.38 8.48 5.66
CA ARG A 276 0.41 7.55 6.49
C ARG A 276 1.30 6.65 5.65
N LYS A 277 0.80 6.09 4.55
CA LYS A 277 1.59 5.23 3.64
C LYS A 277 2.74 6.01 2.99
N MET A 278 2.57 7.30 2.69
CA MET A 278 3.66 8.18 2.22
C MET A 278 4.79 8.39 3.23
N LEU A 279 4.62 8.03 4.51
CA LEU A 279 5.72 8.02 5.48
C LEU A 279 6.63 6.78 5.32
N SER A 280 6.13 5.73 4.66
CA SER A 280 6.95 4.57 4.29
C SER A 280 7.93 4.96 3.19
N PRO A 281 9.25 4.76 3.39
CA PRO A 281 10.22 4.99 2.33
C PRO A 281 9.91 4.17 1.08
N LEU A 282 9.55 2.89 1.24
CA LEU A 282 9.21 2.01 0.11
C LEU A 282 8.03 2.57 -0.71
N PHE A 283 6.94 2.97 -0.05
CA PHE A 283 5.78 3.51 -0.74
C PHE A 283 6.09 4.85 -1.42
N SER A 284 6.74 5.76 -0.69
CA SER A 284 7.03 7.11 -1.17
C SER A 284 8.05 7.11 -2.32
N GLU A 285 9.04 6.21 -2.31
CA GLU A 285 9.99 6.05 -3.41
C GLU A 285 9.29 5.63 -4.70
N HIS A 286 8.43 4.61 -4.64
CA HIS A 286 7.65 4.20 -5.81
C HIS A 286 6.68 5.28 -6.28
N PHE A 287 5.94 5.91 -5.35
CA PHE A 287 4.95 6.91 -5.70
C PHE A 287 5.58 8.18 -6.30
N ASN A 288 6.67 8.68 -5.71
CA ASN A 288 7.31 9.92 -6.15
C ASN A 288 8.31 9.70 -7.30
N GLY A 289 8.98 8.55 -7.32
CA GLY A 289 10.00 8.20 -8.32
C GLY A 289 9.41 7.76 -9.65
N GLU A 290 8.11 7.46 -9.70
CA GLU A 290 7.39 7.07 -10.89
C GLU A 290 6.25 8.07 -11.19
N SER A 291 5.72 8.07 -12.42
CA SER A 291 4.66 8.97 -12.87
C SER A 291 3.27 8.66 -12.25
N TRP A 292 3.18 8.42 -10.94
CA TRP A 292 1.92 8.28 -10.21
C TRP A 292 1.24 9.63 -9.97
N ARG A 293 -0.09 9.63 -10.04
CA ARG A 293 -0.96 10.76 -9.70
C ARG A 293 -2.13 10.28 -8.85
N LEU A 294 -2.66 11.15 -8.02
CA LEU A 294 -3.86 10.90 -7.24
C LEU A 294 -5.10 11.47 -7.93
N LEU A 295 -6.18 10.71 -7.86
CA LEU A 295 -7.54 11.11 -8.20
C LEU A 295 -8.49 10.63 -7.09
N PHE A 296 -9.59 11.34 -6.88
CA PHE A 296 -10.56 10.96 -5.83
C PHE A 296 -11.93 10.63 -6.41
N PHE A 297 -12.68 9.75 -5.73
CA PHE A 297 -13.94 9.17 -6.22
C PHE A 297 -14.99 10.25 -6.49
N ASP A 298 -15.31 11.07 -5.50
CA ASP A 298 -16.37 12.08 -5.61
C ASP A 298 -15.97 13.18 -6.59
N LYS A 299 -14.73 13.67 -6.51
CA LYS A 299 -14.21 14.64 -7.51
C LYS A 299 -14.32 14.11 -8.93
N PHE A 300 -14.00 12.84 -9.14
CA PHE A 300 -14.09 12.20 -10.44
C PHE A 300 -15.54 12.03 -10.91
N ARG A 301 -16.43 11.57 -10.03
CA ARG A 301 -17.87 11.44 -10.33
C ARG A 301 -18.53 12.77 -10.66
N ASP A 302 -18.20 13.84 -9.94
CA ASP A 302 -18.71 15.19 -10.21
C ASP A 302 -18.29 15.68 -11.59
N ALA A 303 -17.03 15.47 -11.95
CA ALA A 303 -16.53 15.81 -13.28
C ALA A 303 -17.19 14.94 -14.37
N PHE A 304 -17.35 13.64 -14.13
CA PHE A 304 -18.03 12.73 -15.06
C PHE A 304 -19.49 13.09 -15.26
N THR A 305 -20.20 13.52 -14.22
CA THR A 305 -21.61 13.93 -14.35
C THR A 305 -21.76 15.10 -15.32
N LYS A 306 -20.79 16.02 -15.33
CA LYS A 306 -20.79 17.23 -16.18
C LYS A 306 -20.34 16.94 -17.62
N ALA A 307 -19.28 16.16 -17.80
CA ALA A 307 -18.62 15.99 -19.09
C ALA A 307 -18.75 14.57 -19.70
N ARG A 308 -19.25 13.60 -18.93
CA ARG A 308 -19.39 12.19 -19.30
C ARG A 308 -18.08 11.65 -19.88
N ALA A 309 -18.12 10.97 -21.01
CA ALA A 309 -16.93 10.41 -21.65
C ALA A 309 -15.92 11.48 -22.15
N LYS A 310 -16.29 12.76 -22.17
CA LYS A 310 -15.38 13.89 -22.48
C LYS A 310 -14.62 14.43 -21.26
N THR A 311 -14.76 13.80 -20.10
CA THR A 311 -14.08 14.21 -18.86
C THR A 311 -12.56 14.24 -19.05
N LYS A 312 -11.95 15.35 -18.64
CA LYS A 312 -10.50 15.54 -18.59
C LYS A 312 -10.00 15.16 -17.21
N ILE A 313 -9.61 13.90 -17.03
CA ILE A 313 -9.14 13.39 -15.73
C ILE A 313 -7.85 14.08 -15.27
N GLU A 314 -7.08 14.62 -16.22
CA GLU A 314 -5.83 15.32 -15.98
C GLU A 314 -6.03 16.62 -15.19
N ASP A 315 -7.18 17.28 -15.38
CA ASP A 315 -7.54 18.52 -14.67
C ASP A 315 -7.94 18.24 -13.20
N LEU A 316 -8.10 16.97 -12.82
CA LEU A 316 -8.56 16.54 -11.50
C LEU A 316 -7.44 15.97 -10.63
N PHE A 317 -6.22 15.86 -11.17
CA PHE A 317 -5.10 15.30 -10.42
C PHE A 317 -4.76 16.20 -9.22
N GLY A 318 -4.74 15.59 -8.04
CA GLY A 318 -4.28 16.24 -6.82
C GLY A 318 -2.77 16.15 -6.68
N VAL A 319 -2.16 17.14 -6.04
CA VAL A 319 -0.72 17.10 -5.70
C VAL A 319 -0.55 16.42 -4.35
N ALA A 320 0.17 15.30 -4.32
CA ALA A 320 0.65 14.70 -3.07
C ALA A 320 1.44 15.71 -2.20
N SER A 321 1.95 16.80 -2.78
CA SER A 321 2.71 17.86 -2.08
C SER A 321 1.86 18.74 -1.15
N GLU A 322 0.56 18.91 -1.39
CA GLU A 322 -0.28 19.70 -0.46
C GLU A 322 -0.44 19.00 0.89
N ILE A 323 -0.42 17.67 0.90
CA ILE A 323 -0.55 16.83 2.11
C ILE A 323 0.73 16.91 2.97
N ALA A 324 1.91 16.93 2.32
CA ALA A 324 3.19 17.11 3.01
C ALA A 324 3.34 18.50 3.67
N SER A 325 2.72 19.54 3.10
CA SER A 325 2.72 20.90 3.66
C SER A 325 1.73 21.07 4.82
N LYS A 326 0.55 20.43 4.77
CA LYS A 326 -0.46 20.53 5.83
C LYS A 326 -0.14 19.70 7.08
N GLY A 327 0.64 18.63 6.95
CA GLY A 327 1.20 17.89 8.10
C GLY A 327 2.22 18.67 8.95
N LYS A 328 2.72 19.81 8.45
CA LYS A 328 3.62 20.71 9.20
C LYS A 328 2.90 21.87 9.91
N HIS A 329 1.63 22.15 9.61
CA HIS A 329 0.95 23.36 10.07
C HIS A 329 -0.16 23.19 11.11
N THR A 330 -0.49 21.99 11.56
CA THR A 330 -1.30 21.80 12.79
C THR A 330 -0.41 21.80 14.04
N LYS A 331 0.17 22.95 14.34
CA LYS A 331 0.55 23.33 15.72
C LYS A 331 -0.27 24.56 16.12
N GLN A 332 -0.79 24.48 17.33
CA GLN A 332 -1.34 25.56 18.15
C GLN A 332 -2.69 26.16 17.73
N THR A 333 -3.75 25.60 18.33
CA THR A 333 -4.64 26.42 19.17
C THR A 333 -4.85 25.68 20.48
N ALA A 334 -4.13 26.12 21.51
CA ALA A 334 -4.45 25.82 22.89
C ALA A 334 -5.83 26.43 23.19
N LEU A 335 -6.73 25.65 23.78
CA LEU A 335 -7.91 26.22 24.44
C LEU A 335 -7.53 26.50 25.91
N PRO A 336 -7.85 27.69 26.43
CA PRO A 336 -7.53 28.07 27.79
C PRO A 336 -8.56 27.50 28.79
N PHE A 337 -8.02 27.00 29.90
CA PHE A 337 -8.65 26.58 31.17
C PHE A 337 -9.52 25.32 31.17
#